data_AF-A0A4R9Q6M9-F1
#
_entry.id   AF-A0A4R9Q6M9-F1
#
_cell.length_a   1.000
_cell.length_b   1.000
_cell.length_c   1.000
_cell.angle_alpha   90.00
_cell.angle_beta   90.00
_cell.angle_gamma   90.00
#
_symmetry.space_group_name_H-M   'P 1'
#
loop_
_entity.id
_entity.type
_entity.pdbx_description
1 polymer ?
#
loop_
_entity_poly.entity_id
_entity_poly.type
_entity_poly.pdbx_seq_one_letter_code
_entity_poly.pdbx_strand_id
1 'polypeptide(L)'
;MKVAFDENMPAAMVRVFNLFHQERSLRHIVQGVEIERAKDYTPDPKDTDHKPKTDVPWIRRYAAAGGRIIVSGDVRMSSVPHERLALVEEGMIVVFFAPKWDNWQFCRKAALLLHWWPTILAHVRKSAPGFFAVPCAWPDEGEGELREISTDDRKLIKIQRQIAEREQKRQARKAKREKATSASQMGMFNETQDDGN
;
A
#
# COMPACT_ATOMS: atom_id res chain seq x y z
N MET A 1 11.01 -15.65 11.27
CA MET A 1 10.38 -14.40 10.77
C MET A 1 9.00 -14.30 11.36
N LYS A 2 8.57 -13.12 11.81
CA LYS A 2 7.22 -12.94 12.39
C LYS A 2 6.24 -12.49 11.32
N VAL A 3 5.06 -13.11 11.30
CA VAL A 3 3.96 -12.78 10.40
C VAL A 3 2.69 -12.58 11.24
N ALA A 4 2.11 -11.38 11.16
CA ALA A 4 0.86 -11.05 11.81
C ALA A 4 -0.31 -11.21 10.82
N PHE A 5 -1.36 -11.89 11.25
CA PHE A 5 -2.64 -11.90 10.55
C PHE A 5 -3.57 -10.83 11.11
N ASP A 6 -4.09 -10.01 10.21
CA ASP A 6 -5.08 -8.98 10.50
C ASP A 6 -6.44 -9.58 10.95
N GLU A 7 -7.29 -8.76 11.56
CA GLU A 7 -8.62 -9.16 12.06
C GLU A 7 -9.59 -9.57 10.94
N ASN A 8 -9.38 -9.04 9.73
CA ASN A 8 -10.14 -9.43 8.54
C ASN A 8 -9.75 -10.82 8.00
N MET A 9 -8.72 -11.45 8.57
CA MET A 9 -8.31 -12.80 8.21
C MET A 9 -9.05 -13.83 9.09
N PRO A 10 -9.45 -14.99 8.53
CA PRO A 10 -10.18 -15.96 9.32
C PRO A 10 -9.33 -16.51 10.47
N ALA A 11 -9.68 -16.21 11.73
CA ALA A 11 -8.90 -16.60 12.92
C ALA A 11 -8.68 -18.12 13.03
N ALA A 12 -9.59 -18.93 12.48
CA ALA A 12 -9.42 -20.38 12.39
C ALA A 12 -8.20 -20.77 11.53
N MET A 13 -7.87 -20.01 10.50
CA MET A 13 -6.70 -20.26 9.64
C MET A 13 -5.39 -20.02 10.36
N VAL A 14 -5.31 -18.99 11.22
CA VAL A 14 -4.14 -18.75 12.07
C VAL A 14 -3.86 -19.98 12.93
N ARG A 15 -4.92 -20.59 13.51
CA ARG A 15 -4.79 -21.85 14.26
C ARG A 15 -4.33 -23.00 13.39
N VAL A 16 -4.87 -23.15 12.19
CA VAL A 16 -4.47 -24.20 11.23
C VAL A 16 -2.97 -24.09 10.89
N PHE A 17 -2.47 -22.89 10.60
CA PHE A 17 -1.03 -22.72 10.31
C PHE A 17 -0.13 -22.96 11.53
N ASN A 18 -0.61 -22.64 12.73
CA ASN A 18 0.07 -23.00 13.97
C ASN A 18 0.07 -24.53 14.21
N LEU A 19 -0.98 -25.24 13.81
CA LEU A 19 -1.00 -26.71 13.84
C LEU A 19 -0.05 -27.32 12.80
N PHE A 20 0.09 -26.70 11.62
CA PHE A 20 1.06 -27.16 10.60
C PHE A 20 2.51 -27.12 11.09
N HIS A 21 2.83 -26.25 12.07
CA HIS A 21 4.15 -26.24 12.70
C HIS A 21 4.42 -27.50 13.54
N GLN A 22 3.35 -28.09 14.11
CA GLN A 22 3.44 -29.28 14.94
C GLN A 22 3.54 -30.56 14.08
N GLU A 23 2.97 -30.50 12.87
CA GLU A 23 2.89 -31.63 11.95
C GLU A 23 4.17 -31.77 11.10
N ARG A 24 4.90 -32.89 11.25
CA ARG A 24 6.19 -33.10 10.56
C ARG A 24 6.07 -33.04 9.04
N SER A 25 5.01 -33.62 8.49
CA SER A 25 4.77 -33.68 7.05
C SER A 25 4.56 -32.29 6.43
N LEU A 26 3.95 -31.37 7.17
CA LEU A 26 3.63 -30.00 6.70
C LEU A 26 4.63 -28.95 7.18
N ARG A 27 5.62 -29.34 7.97
CA ARG A 27 6.62 -28.43 8.53
C ARG A 27 7.36 -27.63 7.47
N HIS A 28 7.65 -28.23 6.31
CA HIS A 28 8.34 -27.57 5.19
C HIS A 28 7.56 -26.37 4.64
N ILE A 29 6.23 -26.35 4.77
CA ILE A 29 5.36 -25.26 4.29
C ILE A 29 5.50 -24.04 5.20
N VAL A 30 5.59 -24.22 6.51
CA VAL A 30 5.55 -23.13 7.50
C VAL A 30 6.89 -22.87 8.21
N GLN A 31 7.96 -23.60 7.84
CA GLN A 31 9.24 -23.58 8.56
C GLN A 31 9.81 -22.17 8.75
N GLY A 32 10.18 -21.86 10.01
CA GLY A 32 10.88 -20.63 10.38
C GLY A 32 9.98 -19.39 10.43
N VAL A 33 8.66 -19.58 10.51
CA VAL A 33 7.67 -18.49 10.56
C VAL A 33 6.92 -18.53 11.88
N GLU A 34 7.01 -17.47 12.66
CA GLU A 34 6.17 -17.28 13.85
C GLU A 34 4.90 -16.56 13.41
N ILE A 35 3.76 -17.21 13.62
CA ILE A 35 2.46 -16.70 13.21
C ILE A 35 1.73 -16.14 14.42
N GLU A 36 1.52 -14.83 14.41
CA GLU A 36 0.90 -14.05 15.47
C GLU A 36 -0.41 -13.40 14.95
N ARG A 37 -1.25 -12.89 15.85
CA ARG A 37 -2.49 -12.18 15.48
C ARG A 37 -2.31 -10.70 15.71
N ALA A 38 -2.85 -9.86 14.83
CA ALA A 38 -2.87 -8.41 15.02
C ALA A 38 -3.56 -8.02 16.35
N LYS A 39 -4.58 -8.79 16.75
CA LYS A 39 -5.27 -8.63 18.03
C LYS A 39 -4.34 -8.75 19.24
N ASP A 40 -3.28 -9.54 19.17
CA ASP A 40 -2.32 -9.70 20.28
C ASP A 40 -1.49 -8.40 20.51
N TYR A 41 -1.48 -7.50 19.53
CA TYR A 41 -0.81 -6.19 19.58
C TYR A 41 -1.77 -5.00 19.66
N THR A 42 -3.08 -5.26 19.57
CA THR A 42 -4.09 -4.21 19.57
C THR A 42 -4.22 -3.62 20.97
N PRO A 43 -4.09 -2.29 21.16
CA PRO A 43 -4.20 -1.68 22.47
C PRO A 43 -5.60 -1.81 23.04
N ASP A 44 -5.68 -2.14 24.32
CA ASP A 44 -6.93 -2.17 25.04
C ASP A 44 -7.52 -0.75 25.13
N PRO A 45 -8.85 -0.55 25.22
CA PRO A 45 -9.45 0.78 25.34
C PRO A 45 -8.98 1.60 26.55
N LYS A 46 -8.30 0.96 27.51
CA LYS A 46 -7.73 1.57 28.71
C LYS A 46 -6.28 2.02 28.50
N ASP A 47 -5.63 1.60 27.42
CA ASP A 47 -4.25 1.94 27.11
C ASP A 47 -4.15 3.38 26.60
N THR A 48 -3.06 4.06 26.94
CA THR A 48 -2.82 5.48 26.61
C THR A 48 -2.64 5.75 25.11
N ASP A 49 -2.26 4.74 24.34
CA ASP A 49 -2.06 4.78 22.89
C ASP A 49 -3.25 4.20 22.10
N HIS A 50 -4.34 3.82 22.78
CA HIS A 50 -5.56 3.40 22.13
C HIS A 50 -6.17 4.55 21.33
N LYS A 51 -6.28 4.34 20.02
CA LYS A 51 -6.98 5.25 19.12
C LYS A 51 -8.10 4.48 18.43
N PRO A 52 -9.38 4.83 18.66
CA PRO A 52 -10.48 4.12 18.03
C PRO A 52 -10.41 4.29 16.51
N LYS A 53 -10.66 3.20 15.78
CA LYS A 53 -10.69 3.16 14.30
C LYS A 53 -9.36 3.52 13.65
N THR A 54 -8.24 3.16 14.28
CA THR A 54 -6.92 3.40 13.71
C THR A 54 -6.02 2.20 13.98
N ASP A 55 -5.41 1.67 12.93
CA ASP A 55 -4.53 0.51 13.01
C ASP A 55 -3.07 0.84 13.39
N VAL A 56 -2.71 2.12 13.38
CA VAL A 56 -1.36 2.62 13.69
C VAL A 56 -0.77 2.10 15.02
N PRO A 57 -1.51 2.10 16.15
CA PRO A 57 -0.91 1.69 17.43
C PRO A 57 -0.43 0.24 17.45
N TRP A 58 -1.21 -0.69 16.89
CA TRP A 58 -0.83 -2.11 16.90
C TRP A 58 0.28 -2.39 15.90
N ILE A 59 0.29 -1.70 14.74
CA ILE A 59 1.39 -1.79 13.76
C ILE A 59 2.73 -1.44 14.43
N ARG A 60 2.75 -0.36 15.21
CA ARG A 60 3.96 0.07 15.95
C ARG A 60 4.37 -0.90 17.05
N ARG A 61 3.40 -1.41 17.82
CA ARG A 61 3.66 -2.42 18.85
C ARG A 61 4.21 -3.72 18.24
N TYR A 62 3.68 -4.13 17.09
CA TYR A 62 4.15 -5.29 16.35
C TYR A 62 5.55 -5.08 15.78
N ALA A 63 5.83 -3.90 15.20
CA ALA A 63 7.16 -3.51 14.74
C ALA A 63 8.20 -3.60 15.88
N ALA A 64 7.86 -3.01 17.03
CA ALA A 64 8.70 -3.03 18.23
C ALA A 64 8.97 -4.45 18.75
N ALA A 65 8.03 -5.38 18.57
CA ALA A 65 8.18 -6.79 18.90
C ALA A 65 9.01 -7.61 17.87
N GLY A 66 9.62 -6.93 16.89
CA GLY A 66 10.40 -7.53 15.81
C GLY A 66 9.55 -8.04 14.63
N GLY A 67 8.27 -7.71 14.62
CA GLY A 67 7.33 -7.97 13.52
C GLY A 67 7.72 -7.20 12.27
N ARG A 68 7.68 -7.87 11.11
CA ARG A 68 8.00 -7.22 9.81
C ARG A 68 7.01 -7.51 8.71
N ILE A 69 6.17 -8.54 8.87
CA ILE A 69 5.28 -9.02 7.83
C ILE A 69 3.85 -9.00 8.34
N ILE A 70 2.94 -8.42 7.55
CA ILE A 70 1.51 -8.34 7.84
C ILE A 70 0.76 -8.95 6.67
N VAL A 71 -0.21 -9.82 6.97
CA VAL A 71 -1.16 -10.37 5.99
C VAL A 71 -2.54 -9.82 6.33
N SER A 72 -3.11 -9.02 5.42
CA SER A 72 -4.37 -8.32 5.64
C SER A 72 -5.39 -8.61 4.53
N GLY A 73 -6.66 -8.70 4.95
CA GLY A 73 -7.79 -8.71 4.03
C GLY A 73 -8.26 -7.31 3.62
N ASP A 74 -7.91 -6.27 4.39
CA ASP A 74 -8.36 -4.90 4.14
C ASP A 74 -7.33 -4.10 3.33
N VAL A 75 -7.56 -4.04 2.02
CA VAL A 75 -6.75 -3.24 1.09
C VAL A 75 -6.78 -1.76 1.44
N ARG A 76 -7.77 -1.28 2.19
CA ARG A 76 -7.91 0.15 2.52
C ARG A 76 -6.78 0.67 3.40
N MET A 77 -6.13 -0.18 4.19
CA MET A 77 -4.94 0.20 4.97
C MET A 77 -3.83 0.79 4.08
N SER A 78 -3.71 0.31 2.84
CA SER A 78 -2.76 0.86 1.85
C SER A 78 -3.14 2.26 1.35
N SER A 79 -4.38 2.69 1.55
CA SER A 79 -4.94 3.94 1.01
C SER A 79 -5.18 5.03 2.06
N VAL A 80 -5.27 4.64 3.34
CA VAL A 80 -5.44 5.55 4.47
C VAL A 80 -4.07 6.18 4.79
N PRO A 81 -3.90 7.51 4.67
CA PRO A 81 -2.56 8.11 4.71
C PRO A 81 -1.77 7.87 5.99
N HIS A 82 -2.43 7.89 7.16
CA HIS A 82 -1.75 7.73 8.45
C HIS A 82 -1.39 6.26 8.74
N GLU A 83 -2.23 5.31 8.35
CA GLU A 83 -1.93 3.86 8.43
C GLU A 83 -0.83 3.48 7.45
N ARG A 84 -0.92 3.97 6.20
CA ARG A 84 0.12 3.76 5.19
C ARG A 84 1.47 4.32 5.65
N LEU A 85 1.48 5.53 6.21
CA LEU A 85 2.70 6.14 6.73
C LEU A 85 3.33 5.26 7.82
N ALA A 86 2.53 4.76 8.77
CA ALA A 86 3.03 3.87 9.80
C ALA A 86 3.62 2.57 9.22
N LEU A 87 2.98 1.98 8.21
CA LEU A 87 3.51 0.77 7.55
C LEU A 87 4.84 1.04 6.83
N VAL A 88 4.99 2.20 6.20
CA VAL A 88 6.22 2.58 5.48
C VAL A 88 7.34 2.96 6.45
N GLU A 89 7.04 3.76 7.48
CA GLU A 89 8.01 4.18 8.51
C GLU A 89 8.60 2.99 9.26
N GLU A 90 7.75 2.02 9.59
CA GLU A 90 8.17 0.80 10.30
C GLU A 90 8.79 -0.26 9.35
N GLY A 91 8.89 0.03 8.05
CA GLY A 91 9.51 -0.87 7.07
C GLY A 91 8.79 -2.20 6.89
N MET A 92 7.45 -2.18 6.92
CA MET A 92 6.63 -3.38 6.84
C MET A 92 6.53 -3.97 5.44
N ILE A 93 6.50 -5.30 5.36
CA ILE A 93 6.07 -6.05 4.19
C ILE A 93 4.60 -6.40 4.39
N VAL A 94 3.71 -5.81 3.59
CA VAL A 94 2.26 -6.01 3.75
C VAL A 94 1.71 -6.74 2.54
N VAL A 95 1.05 -7.87 2.79
CA VAL A 95 0.42 -8.70 1.77
C VAL A 95 -1.10 -8.57 1.91
N PHE A 96 -1.71 -7.94 0.92
CA PHE A 96 -3.14 -7.70 0.83
C PHE A 96 -3.84 -8.75 -0.03
N PHE A 97 -5.03 -9.19 0.36
CA PHE A 97 -5.91 -9.92 -0.56
C PHE A 97 -6.73 -8.93 -1.38
N ALA A 98 -6.97 -9.21 -2.67
CA ALA A 98 -7.70 -8.27 -3.52
C ALA A 98 -9.13 -7.98 -2.99
N PRO A 99 -9.73 -6.81 -3.30
CA PRO A 99 -10.96 -6.32 -2.63
C PRO A 99 -12.19 -7.24 -2.68
N LYS A 100 -12.23 -8.22 -3.58
CA LYS A 100 -13.32 -9.21 -3.65
C LYS A 100 -13.28 -10.23 -2.51
N TRP A 101 -12.16 -10.29 -1.77
CA TRP A 101 -11.92 -11.22 -0.69
C TRP A 101 -12.94 -11.13 0.44
N ASP A 102 -13.28 -9.93 0.90
CA ASP A 102 -14.16 -9.75 2.06
C ASP A 102 -15.51 -10.45 1.91
N ASN A 103 -16.05 -10.45 0.68
CA ASN A 103 -17.34 -11.05 0.34
C ASN A 103 -17.30 -12.59 0.19
N TRP A 104 -16.14 -13.23 0.27
CA TRP A 104 -16.02 -14.67 0.10
C TRP A 104 -16.39 -15.44 1.37
N GLN A 105 -17.00 -16.61 1.18
CA GLN A 105 -17.29 -17.56 2.24
C GLN A 105 -16.00 -18.11 2.86
N PHE A 106 -16.07 -18.51 4.13
CA PHE A 106 -14.91 -18.96 4.91
C PHE A 106 -14.07 -20.02 4.19
N CYS A 107 -14.67 -21.11 3.70
CA CYS A 107 -13.93 -22.20 3.06
C CYS A 107 -13.20 -21.74 1.80
N ARG A 108 -13.79 -20.80 1.04
CA ARG A 108 -13.17 -20.24 -0.16
C ARG A 108 -11.98 -19.35 0.19
N LYS A 109 -12.08 -18.55 1.26
CA LYS A 109 -10.96 -17.78 1.82
C LYS A 109 -9.85 -18.73 2.27
N ALA A 110 -10.18 -19.75 3.06
CA ALA A 110 -9.21 -20.73 3.55
C ALA A 110 -8.45 -21.42 2.40
N ALA A 111 -9.18 -21.88 1.37
CA ALA A 111 -8.59 -22.57 0.23
C ALA A 111 -7.59 -21.69 -0.55
N LEU A 112 -7.96 -20.44 -0.86
CA LEU A 112 -7.05 -19.53 -1.56
C LEU A 112 -5.83 -19.19 -0.71
N LEU A 113 -6.03 -18.92 0.58
CA LEU A 113 -4.93 -18.59 1.50
C LEU A 113 -3.95 -19.75 1.61
N LEU A 114 -4.43 -20.98 1.79
CA LEU A 114 -3.59 -22.18 1.82
C LEU A 114 -2.80 -22.37 0.54
N HIS A 115 -3.45 -22.15 -0.60
CA HIS A 115 -2.83 -22.30 -1.90
C HIS A 115 -1.72 -21.27 -2.15
N TRP A 116 -1.96 -20.02 -1.81
CA TRP A 116 -0.99 -18.93 -2.00
C TRP A 116 0.06 -18.85 -0.89
N TRP A 117 -0.12 -19.54 0.22
CA TRP A 117 0.78 -19.44 1.37
C TRP A 117 2.26 -19.73 1.06
N PRO A 118 2.62 -20.81 0.33
CA PRO A 118 4.02 -21.07 -0.02
C PRO A 118 4.63 -19.94 -0.85
N THR A 119 3.88 -19.42 -1.81
CA THR A 119 4.27 -18.28 -2.67
C THR A 119 4.47 -17.01 -1.85
N ILE A 120 3.54 -16.71 -0.92
CA ILE A 120 3.66 -15.57 -0.02
C ILE A 120 4.95 -15.69 0.79
N LEU A 121 5.20 -16.84 1.40
CA LEU A 121 6.41 -17.07 2.19
C LEU A 121 7.71 -16.99 1.37
N ALA A 122 7.72 -17.53 0.16
CA ALA A 122 8.88 -17.45 -0.73
C ALA A 122 9.17 -16.00 -1.14
N HIS A 123 8.12 -15.22 -1.40
CA HIS A 123 8.22 -13.82 -1.79
C HIS A 123 8.69 -12.94 -0.62
N VAL A 124 8.01 -12.96 0.52
CA VAL A 124 8.35 -12.10 1.68
C VAL A 124 9.74 -12.36 2.25
N ARG A 125 10.33 -13.55 2.02
CA ARG A 125 11.72 -13.86 2.41
C ARG A 125 12.77 -13.15 1.54
N LYS A 126 12.42 -12.81 0.29
CA LYS A 126 13.32 -12.19 -0.69
C LYS A 126 13.04 -10.70 -0.87
N SER A 127 11.81 -10.27 -0.60
CA SER A 127 11.36 -8.90 -0.88
C SER A 127 11.86 -7.89 0.13
N ALA A 128 12.10 -6.68 -0.36
CA ALA A 128 12.27 -5.49 0.46
C ALA A 128 10.91 -5.04 1.06
N PRO A 129 10.91 -4.17 2.09
CA PRO A 129 9.70 -3.53 2.60
C PRO A 129 8.85 -2.93 1.47
N GLY A 130 7.54 -3.17 1.52
CA GLY A 130 6.65 -2.83 0.42
C GLY A 130 5.26 -3.45 0.56
N PHE A 131 4.38 -3.09 -0.38
CA PHE A 131 3.01 -3.58 -0.40
C PHE A 131 2.80 -4.51 -1.58
N PHE A 132 2.16 -5.63 -1.32
CA PHE A 132 1.93 -6.69 -2.29
C PHE A 132 0.47 -7.11 -2.26
N ALA A 133 -0.10 -7.48 -3.40
CA ALA A 133 -1.46 -7.95 -3.52
C ALA A 133 -1.51 -9.37 -4.08
N VAL A 134 -2.24 -10.24 -3.38
CA VAL A 134 -2.60 -11.58 -3.83
C VAL A 134 -3.82 -11.46 -4.75
N PRO A 135 -3.73 -11.92 -6.01
CA PRO A 135 -4.89 -12.00 -6.89
C PRO A 135 -5.96 -12.94 -6.31
N CYS A 136 -7.23 -12.55 -6.39
CA CYS A 136 -8.36 -13.46 -6.08
C CYS A 136 -8.63 -14.45 -7.24
N ALA A 137 -7.58 -15.04 -7.79
CA ALA A 137 -7.62 -16.04 -8.84
C ALA A 137 -6.69 -17.20 -8.46
N TRP A 138 -7.00 -18.38 -9.00
CA TRP A 138 -6.07 -19.50 -8.95
C TRP A 138 -5.06 -19.31 -10.08
N PRO A 139 -3.76 -19.51 -9.85
CA PRO A 139 -2.81 -19.59 -10.95
C PRO A 139 -3.17 -20.82 -11.79
N ASP A 140 -3.48 -20.59 -13.07
CA ASP A 140 -3.91 -21.66 -13.98
C ASP A 140 -2.74 -22.62 -14.29
N GLU A 141 -1.49 -22.13 -14.30
CA GLU A 141 -0.24 -22.92 -14.43
C GLU A 141 0.94 -22.22 -13.72
N GLY A 142 1.61 -22.88 -12.76
CA GLY A 142 2.87 -22.42 -12.14
C GLY A 142 2.78 -21.73 -10.77
N GLU A 143 3.92 -21.21 -10.29
CA GLU A 143 4.00 -20.37 -9.09
C GLU A 143 3.37 -19.00 -9.40
N GLY A 144 2.21 -18.69 -8.81
CA GLY A 144 1.55 -17.40 -9.03
C GLY A 144 2.41 -16.21 -8.58
N GLU A 145 2.28 -15.06 -9.23
CA GLU A 145 3.03 -13.85 -8.87
C GLU A 145 2.19 -12.90 -8.01
N LEU A 146 2.81 -12.33 -6.97
CA LEU A 146 2.22 -11.26 -6.18
C LEU A 146 2.36 -9.93 -6.92
N ARG A 147 1.27 -9.16 -6.96
CA ARG A 147 1.28 -7.84 -7.59
C ARG A 147 1.82 -6.79 -6.64
N GLU A 148 2.88 -6.10 -7.02
CA GLU A 148 3.39 -4.97 -6.25
C GLU A 148 2.41 -3.77 -6.29
N ILE A 149 2.17 -3.19 -5.12
CA ILE A 149 1.41 -1.96 -4.94
C ILE A 149 2.40 -0.86 -4.57
N SER A 150 2.37 0.25 -5.32
CA SER A 150 3.16 1.43 -4.99
C SER A 150 2.87 1.91 -3.57
N THR A 151 3.94 2.14 -2.82
CA THR A 151 3.94 2.70 -1.47
C THR A 151 3.66 4.20 -1.46
N ASP A 152 3.67 4.84 -2.63
CA ASP A 152 3.45 6.27 -2.77
C ASP A 152 2.00 6.67 -2.49
N ASP A 153 1.82 7.87 -1.93
CA ASP A 153 0.48 8.40 -1.76
C ASP A 153 -0.14 8.78 -3.09
N ARG A 154 -1.08 7.97 -3.58
CA ARG A 154 -1.89 8.29 -4.76
C ARG A 154 -2.56 9.66 -4.66
N LYS A 155 -2.94 10.11 -3.46
CA LYS A 155 -3.52 11.45 -3.26
C LYS A 155 -2.44 12.54 -3.35
N LEU A 156 -1.27 12.35 -2.77
CA LEU A 156 -0.17 13.34 -2.91
C LEU A 156 0.31 13.42 -4.35
N ILE A 157 0.50 12.29 -5.05
CA ILE A 157 0.84 12.26 -6.48
C ILE A 157 -0.20 13.03 -7.30
N LYS A 158 -1.50 12.81 -7.01
CA LYS A 158 -2.58 13.52 -7.71
C LYS A 158 -2.57 15.02 -7.43
N ILE A 159 -2.33 15.43 -6.19
CA ILE A 159 -2.23 16.83 -5.79
C ILE A 159 -1.01 17.50 -6.45
N GLN A 160 0.15 16.86 -6.39
CA GLN A 160 1.39 17.33 -7.02
C GLN A 160 1.22 17.50 -8.53
N ARG A 161 0.60 16.52 -9.19
CA ARG A 161 0.27 16.61 -10.63
C ARG A 161 -0.64 17.80 -10.92
N GLN A 162 -1.67 18.02 -10.10
CA GLN A 162 -2.57 19.17 -10.28
C GLN A 162 -1.87 20.51 -10.05
N ILE A 163 -0.93 20.60 -9.10
CA ILE A 163 -0.12 21.80 -8.88
C ILE A 163 0.77 22.06 -10.09
N ALA A 164 1.50 21.06 -10.58
CA ALA A 164 2.36 21.18 -11.75
C ALA A 164 1.58 21.60 -13.01
N GLU A 165 0.42 21.00 -13.26
CA GLU A 165 -0.47 21.38 -14.38
C GLU A 165 -0.97 22.83 -14.26
N ARG A 166 -1.25 23.31 -13.04
CA ARG A 166 -1.65 24.70 -12.79
C ARG A 166 -0.50 25.67 -13.01
N GLU A 167 0.72 25.32 -12.58
CA GLU A 167 1.91 26.14 -12.77
C GLU A 167 2.27 26.27 -14.26
N GLN A 168 2.25 25.17 -15.01
CA GLN A 168 2.46 25.19 -16.47
C GLN A 168 1.44 26.11 -17.16
N LYS A 169 0.15 26.02 -16.80
CA LYS A 169 -0.89 26.91 -17.34
C LYS A 169 -0.65 28.39 -16.98
N ARG A 170 -0.17 28.67 -15.77
CA ARG A 170 0.17 30.04 -15.33
C ARG A 170 1.37 30.59 -16.12
N GLN A 171 2.42 29.79 -16.28
CA GLN A 171 3.61 30.16 -17.07
C GLN A 171 3.24 30.41 -18.55
N ALA A 172 2.43 29.54 -19.15
CA ALA A 172 1.96 29.72 -20.53
C ALA A 172 1.14 31.01 -20.71
N ARG A 173 0.27 31.35 -19.75
CA ARG A 173 -0.49 32.62 -19.77
C ARG A 173 0.41 33.84 -19.60
N LYS A 174 1.43 33.76 -18.73
CA LYS A 174 2.41 34.84 -18.52
C LYS A 174 3.22 35.07 -19.80
N ALA A 175 3.75 34.01 -20.40
CA ALA A 175 4.49 34.08 -21.67
C ALA A 175 3.63 34.63 -22.81
N LYS A 176 2.33 34.28 -22.88
CA LYS A 176 1.41 34.84 -23.87
C LYS A 176 1.16 36.34 -23.66
N ARG A 177 1.05 36.79 -22.41
CA ARG A 177 0.91 38.23 -22.09
C ARG A 177 2.19 38.99 -22.44
N GLU A 178 3.35 38.49 -22.06
CA GLU A 178 4.65 39.11 -22.38
C GLU A 178 4.86 39.23 -23.90
N LYS A 179 4.51 38.19 -24.67
CA LYS A 179 4.52 38.25 -26.15
C LYS A 179 3.53 39.27 -26.73
N ALA A 180 2.36 39.43 -26.14
CA ALA A 180 1.37 40.41 -26.59
C ALA A 180 1.80 41.84 -26.27
N THR A 181 2.40 42.07 -25.09
CA THR A 181 2.94 43.37 -24.68
C THR A 181 4.13 43.78 -25.54
N SER A 182 5.06 42.86 -25.83
CA SER A 182 6.19 43.15 -26.72
C SER A 182 5.76 43.39 -28.17
N ALA A 183 4.76 42.66 -28.69
CA ALA A 183 4.20 42.92 -30.01
C ALA A 183 3.49 44.28 -30.11
N SER A 184 2.75 44.70 -29.07
CA SER A 184 2.13 46.03 -29.03
C SER A 184 3.14 47.17 -28.93
N GLN A 185 4.28 46.93 -28.27
CA GLN A 185 5.35 47.91 -28.13
C GLN A 185 6.19 48.06 -29.41
N MET A 186 6.30 46.98 -30.21
CA MET A 186 6.89 47.00 -31.56
C MET A 186 5.97 47.65 -32.60
N GLY A 187 4.65 47.49 -32.48
CA GLY A 187 3.67 48.13 -33.38
C GLY A 187 3.60 49.66 -33.23
N MET A 188 3.74 50.18 -32.01
CA MET A 188 3.74 51.63 -31.73
C MET A 188 5.00 52.38 -32.21
N PHE A 189 6.09 51.67 -32.53
CA PHE A 189 7.33 52.29 -33.03
C PHE A 189 7.38 52.41 -34.56
N ASN A 190 6.47 51.74 -35.27
CA ASN A 190 6.46 51.68 -36.73
C ASN A 190 5.49 52.67 -37.39
N GLU A 191 4.72 53.44 -36.61
CA GLU A 191 3.69 54.38 -37.10
C GLU A 191 4.13 55.86 -37.08
N THR A 192 5.40 56.16 -36.75
CA THR A 192 5.94 57.54 -36.65
C THR A 192 6.95 57.93 -37.75
N GLN A 193 6.99 57.22 -38.88
CA GLN A 193 7.82 57.60 -40.03
C GLN A 193 7.01 57.56 -41.34
N ASP A 194 6.01 58.41 -41.45
CA ASP A 194 5.52 58.87 -42.75
C ASP A 194 4.82 60.22 -42.54
N ASP A 195 5.59 61.31 -42.66
CA ASP A 195 5.12 62.66 -42.98
C ASP A 195 6.29 63.65 -42.77
N GLY A 196 6.98 64.01 -43.85
CA GLY A 196 8.05 65.01 -43.76
C GLY A 196 8.92 65.19 -45.01
N ASN A 197 8.29 65.63 -46.11
CA ASN A 197 8.79 66.53 -47.16
C ASN A 197 10.11 66.23 -47.90
#